data_AF-A0A954G2Q4-F1
#
_entry.id   AF-A0A954G2Q4-F1
#
_cell.length_a   1.000
_cell.length_b   1.000
_cell.length_c   1.000
_cell.angle_alpha   90.00
_cell.angle_beta   90.00
_cell.angle_gamma   90.00
#
_symmetry.space_group_name_H-M   'P 1'
#
loop_
_entity.id
_entity.type
_entity.pdbx_description
1 polymer ?
#
loop_
_entity_poly.entity_id
_entity_poly.type
_entity_poly.pdbx_seq_one_letter_code
_entity_poly.pdbx_strand_id
1 'polypeptide(L)'
;MSQTHFQELIQRTRAGDRAAENELLQKCRAYISLVARAQIEGWMRTKVDASDLVQQTLLEAHQGLEQFKGETEAEWLGWLRGILKH
;
A
#
# COMPACT_ATOMS: atom_id res chain seq x y z
N MET A 1 -20.76 -0.76 -5.59
CA MET A 1 -20.45 0.61 -6.05
C MET A 1 -19.46 1.28 -5.10
N SER A 2 -18.22 0.78 -5.05
CA SER A 2 -17.19 1.29 -4.11
C SER A 2 -15.80 1.43 -4.76
N GLN A 3 -15.68 1.17 -6.06
CA GLN A 3 -14.42 1.16 -6.79
C GLN A 3 -13.98 2.59 -7.23
N THR A 4 -14.92 3.54 -7.25
CA THR A 4 -14.74 4.90 -7.77
C THR A 4 -13.81 5.76 -6.92
N HIS A 5 -13.87 5.64 -5.59
CA HIS A 5 -13.06 6.49 -4.69
C HIS A 5 -11.57 6.19 -4.82
N PHE A 6 -11.20 4.91 -4.94
CA PHE A 6 -9.80 4.51 -5.05
C PHE A 6 -9.21 4.86 -6.43
N GLN A 7 -10.01 4.65 -7.48
CA GLN A 7 -9.68 5.09 -8.84
C GLN A 7 -9.44 6.60 -8.90
N GLU A 8 -10.29 7.40 -8.26
CA GLU A 8 -10.14 8.85 -8.20
C GLU A 8 -8.81 9.25 -7.54
N LEU A 9 -8.46 8.62 -6.40
CA LEU A 9 -7.21 8.89 -5.70
C LEU A 9 -6.00 8.61 -6.59
N ILE A 10 -5.95 7.47 -7.29
CA ILE A 10 -4.86 7.14 -8.20
C ILE A 10 -4.71 8.20 -9.30
N GLN A 11 -5.82 8.62 -9.91
CA GLN A 11 -5.81 9.62 -10.97
C GLN A 11 -5.35 10.99 -10.44
N ARG A 12 -5.80 11.40 -9.26
CA ARG A 12 -5.40 12.66 -8.62
C ARG A 12 -3.93 12.65 -8.20
N THR A 13 -3.44 11.53 -7.67
CA THR A 13 -2.02 11.34 -7.37
C THR A 13 -1.16 11.49 -8.64
N ARG A 14 -1.59 10.90 -9.76
CA ARG A 14 -0.91 11.08 -11.06
C ARG A 14 -0.93 12.53 -11.56
N ALA A 15 -1.98 13.28 -11.24
CA ALA A 15 -2.06 14.71 -11.53
C ALA A 15 -1.20 15.57 -10.58
N GLY A 16 -0.48 14.97 -9.63
CA GLY A 16 0.38 15.67 -8.67
C GLY A 16 -0.35 16.19 -7.43
N ASP A 17 -1.58 15.73 -7.17
CA ASP A 17 -2.33 16.08 -5.97
C ASP A 17 -1.74 15.36 -4.73
N ARG A 18 -0.99 16.13 -3.94
CA ARG A 18 -0.36 15.66 -2.70
C ARG A 18 -1.37 15.21 -1.64
N ALA A 19 -2.58 15.76 -1.63
CA ALA A 19 -3.59 15.32 -0.68
C ALA A 19 -4.11 13.92 -1.05
N ALA A 20 -4.32 13.68 -2.35
CA ALA A 20 -4.70 12.37 -2.84
C ALA A 20 -3.58 11.34 -2.63
N GLU A 21 -2.32 11.72 -2.86
CA GLU A 21 -1.16 10.87 -2.56
C GLU A 21 -1.11 10.46 -1.08
N ASN A 22 -1.25 11.44 -0.18
CA ASN A 22 -1.24 11.16 1.25
C ASN A 22 -2.39 10.23 1.67
N GLU A 23 -3.59 10.46 1.14
CA GLU A 23 -4.73 9.58 1.41
C GLU A 23 -4.50 8.16 0.87
N LEU A 24 -3.94 8.05 -0.33
CA LEU A 24 -3.60 6.76 -0.93
C LEU A 24 -2.59 6.00 -0.06
N LEU A 25 -1.49 6.65 0.34
CA LEU A 25 -0.47 6.06 1.22
C LEU A 25 -1.02 5.68 2.60
N GLN A 26 -1.95 6.45 3.16
CA GLN A 26 -2.61 6.12 4.42
C GLN A 26 -3.43 4.82 4.30
N LYS A 27 -4.17 4.64 3.20
CA LYS A 27 -4.89 3.39 2.91
C LYS A 27 -3.92 2.21 2.74
N CYS A 28 -2.77 2.43 2.11
CA CYS A 28 -1.71 1.42 1.98
C CYS A 28 -1.18 0.99 3.33
N ARG A 29 -0.86 1.95 4.21
CA ARG A 29 -0.36 1.66 5.54
C ARG A 29 -1.35 0.81 6.34
N ALA A 30 -2.65 1.14 6.27
CA ALA A 30 -3.69 0.36 6.93
C ALA A 30 -3.75 -1.08 6.39
N TYR A 31 -3.69 -1.25 5.07
CA TYR A 31 -3.70 -2.56 4.42
C TYR A 31 -2.46 -3.40 4.76
N ILE A 32 -1.25 -2.85 4.58
CA ILE A 32 0.00 -3.56 4.85
C ILE A 32 0.10 -3.93 6.33
N SER A 33 -0.35 -3.05 7.24
CA SER A 33 -0.40 -3.36 8.67
C SER A 33 -1.32 -4.55 8.98
N LEU A 34 -2.45 -4.67 8.28
CA LEU A 34 -3.35 -5.82 8.44
C LEU A 34 -2.69 -7.10 7.94
N VAL A 35 -2.09 -7.07 6.75
CA VAL A 35 -1.42 -8.24 6.16
C VAL A 35 -0.21 -8.66 6.99
N ALA A 36 0.63 -7.73 7.44
CA ALA A 36 1.77 -8.01 8.30
C ALA A 36 1.35 -8.66 9.63
N ARG A 37 0.27 -8.17 10.26
CA ARG A 37 -0.29 -8.79 11.48
C ARG A 37 -0.77 -10.22 11.22
N ALA A 38 -1.49 -10.45 10.12
CA ALA A 38 -1.98 -11.78 9.77
C ALA A 38 -0.83 -12.77 9.49
N GLN A 39 0.29 -12.32 8.92
CA GLN A 39 1.48 -13.17 8.73
C GLN A 39 2.18 -13.50 10.05
N ILE A 40 2.20 -12.57 11.01
CA ILE A 40 2.82 -12.77 12.33
C ILE A 40 1.99 -13.65 13.25
N GLU A 41 0.66 -13.68 13.12
CA GLU A 41 -0.16 -14.63 13.87
C GLU A 41 0.14 -16.09 13.50
N GLY A 42 0.69 -16.35 12.30
CA GLY A 42 1.20 -17.66 11.92
C GLY A 42 2.61 -17.97 12.44
N TRP A 43 3.41 -16.95 12.75
CA TRP A 43 4.82 -17.05 13.13
C TRP A 43 5.07 -16.26 14.41
N MET A 44 5.13 -16.96 15.54
CA MET A 44 5.41 -16.38 16.85
C MET A 44 6.83 -15.78 16.90
N ARG A 45 7.06 -14.60 16.32
CA ARG A 45 8.30 -13.81 16.42
C ARG A 45 8.05 -12.33 16.07
N THR A 46 8.14 -11.52 17.13
CA THR A 46 8.55 -10.11 17.19
C THR A 46 7.74 -9.05 16.42
N LYS A 47 7.04 -8.17 17.16
CA LYS A 47 6.38 -6.96 16.63
C LYS A 47 7.32 -5.99 15.89
N VAL A 48 8.62 -6.07 16.15
CA VAL A 48 9.65 -5.24 15.50
C VAL A 48 9.76 -5.57 14.02
N ASP A 49 9.78 -6.86 13.65
CA ASP A 49 9.76 -7.31 12.25
C ASP A 49 8.50 -6.83 11.51
N ALA A 50 7.36 -6.73 12.21
CA ALA A 50 6.10 -6.22 11.65
C ALA A 50 6.20 -4.77 11.19
N SER A 51 6.68 -3.90 12.08
CA SER A 51 6.73 -2.47 11.78
C SER A 51 7.80 -2.16 10.75
N ASP A 52 8.93 -2.87 10.80
CA ASP A 52 10.01 -2.74 9.83
C ASP A 52 9.53 -3.10 8.42
N LEU A 53 8.86 -4.25 8.28
CA LEU A 53 8.26 -4.69 7.03
C LEU A 53 7.23 -3.67 6.49
N VAL A 54 6.37 -3.14 7.37
CA VAL A 54 5.39 -2.10 6.99
C VAL A 54 6.10 -0.84 6.51
N GLN A 55 7.15 -0.39 7.20
CA GLN A 55 7.88 0.82 6.82
C GLN A 55 8.64 0.65 5.49
N GLN A 56 9.31 -0.48 5.30
CA GLN A 56 10.02 -0.81 4.06
C GLN A 56 9.05 -0.87 2.88
N THR A 57 7.94 -1.61 3.03
CA THR A 57 6.92 -1.70 1.97
C THR A 57 6.33 -0.33 1.62
N LEU A 58 6.12 0.55 2.62
CA LEU A 58 5.63 1.91 2.37
C LEU A 58 6.65 2.79 1.65
N LEU A 59 7.94 2.65 1.95
CA LEU A 59 9.00 3.39 1.28
C LEU A 59 9.09 2.97 -0.20
N GLU A 60 9.08 1.67 -0.48
CA GLU A 60 9.08 1.14 -1.84
C GLU A 60 7.80 1.50 -2.58
N ALA A 61 6.65 1.45 -1.91
CA ALA A 61 5.39 1.89 -2.49
C ALA A 61 5.42 3.39 -2.81
N HIS A 62 6.00 4.24 -1.96
CA HIS A 62 6.12 5.66 -2.27
C HIS A 62 7.04 5.91 -3.48
N GLN A 63 8.19 5.24 -3.54
CA GLN A 63 9.13 5.37 -4.67
C GLN A 63 8.60 4.78 -5.98
N GLY A 64 7.81 3.71 -5.91
CA GLY A 64 7.23 3.06 -7.08
C GLY A 64 5.89 3.62 -7.52
N LEU A 65 5.26 4.50 -6.73
CA LEU A 65 3.95 5.09 -7.01
C LEU A 65 3.94 5.90 -8.32
N GLU A 66 5.03 6.62 -8.60
CA GLU A 66 5.24 7.33 -9.86
C GLU A 66 5.31 6.39 -11.09
N GLN A 67 5.73 5.14 -10.89
CA GLN A 67 5.83 4.12 -11.94
C GLN A 67 4.62 3.19 -11.99
N PHE A 68 3.69 3.30 -11.03
CA PHE A 68 2.51 2.45 -10.93
C PHE A 68 1.49 2.77 -12.05
N LYS A 69 1.25 1.78 -12.92
CA LYS A 69 0.37 1.91 -14.10
C LYS A 69 -1.05 1.38 -13.90
N GLY A 70 -1.34 0.68 -12.82
CA GLY A 70 -2.68 0.15 -12.56
C GLY A 70 -3.70 1.25 -12.33
N GLU A 71 -4.98 0.94 -12.49
CA GLU A 71 -6.06 1.92 -12.33
C GLU A 71 -7.04 1.52 -11.24
N THR A 72 -7.09 0.24 -10.91
CA THR A 72 -8.05 -0.31 -9.96
C THR A 72 -7.44 -0.57 -8.59
N GLU A 73 -8.30 -0.60 -7.58
CA GLU A 73 -7.91 -1.05 -6.23
C GLU A 73 -7.32 -2.46 -6.24
N ALA A 74 -7.84 -3.37 -7.08
CA ALA A 74 -7.32 -4.74 -7.16
C ALA A 74 -5.87 -4.79 -7.67
N GLU A 75 -5.56 -4.01 -8.71
CA GLU A 75 -4.18 -3.88 -9.22
C GLU A 75 -3.26 -3.24 -8.19
N TRP A 76 -3.75 -2.21 -7.49
CA TRP A 76 -3.02 -1.56 -6.40
C TRP A 76 -2.66 -2.55 -5.28
N LEU A 77 -3.65 -3.28 -4.77
CA LEU A 77 -3.44 -4.28 -3.72
C LEU A 77 -2.56 -5.45 -4.21
N GLY A 78 -2.67 -5.83 -5.48
CA GLY A 78 -1.80 -6.83 -6.10
C GLY A 78 -0.34 -6.37 -6.15
N TRP A 79 -0.13 -5.10 -6.51
CA TRP A 79 1.19 -4.48 -6.54
C TRP A 79 1.80 -4.36 -5.13
N LEU A 80 1.04 -3.88 -4.15
CA LEU A 80 1.49 -3.82 -2.74
C LEU A 80 1.86 -5.22 -2.19
N ARG A 81 1.10 -6.25 -2.55
CA ARG A 81 1.44 -7.64 -2.20
C ARG A 81 2.69 -8.14 -2.90
N GLY A 82 3.01 -7.61 -4.08
CA GLY A 82 4.27 -7.88 -4.79
C GLY A 82 5.47 -7.34 -4.03
N ILE A 83 5.38 -6.08 -3.57
CA ILE A 83 6.40 -5.43 -2.75
C ILE A 83 6.62 -6.21 -1.45
N LEU A 84 5.54 -6.56 -0.74
CA LEU A 84 5.61 -7.29 0.54
C LEU A 84 6.22 -8.71 0.43
N LYS A 85 6.30 -9.28 -0.77
CA LYS A 85 6.85 -10.62 -1.01
C LYS A 85 8.35 -10.62 -1.33
N HIS A 86 8.94 -9.45 -1.57
CA HIS A 86 10.38 -9.27 -1.67
C HIS A 86 10.98 -9.02 -0.29
#